data_AF-A0A1Q7S010-F1
#
_entry.id   AF-A0A1Q7S010-F1
#
_cell.length_a   1.000
_cell.length_b   1.000
_cell.length_c   1.000
_cell.angle_alpha   90.00
_cell.angle_beta   90.00
_cell.angle_gamma   90.00
#
_symmetry.space_group_name_H-M   'P 1'
#
loop_
_entity.id
_entity.type
_entity.pdbx_description
1 polymer ?
#
loop_
_entity_poly.entity_id
_entity_poly.type
_entity_poly.pdbx_seq_one_letter_code
_entity_poly.pdbx_strand_id
1 'polypeptide(L)' 'MHDAVTVEKAGTAATSIITDGFVQTALAMSRVSGIPKFPFAVIAHPIASNDEGTLQTKAAEAARQCEAILLGNFF' A
#
# COMPACT_ATOMS: atom_id res chain seq x y z
N MET A 1 -3.79 -5.81 1.90
CA MET A 1 -4.19 -6.13 0.51
C MET A 1 -5.65 -6.56 0.43
N HIS A 2 -6.04 -7.70 1.01
CA HIS A 2 -7.43 -8.18 0.99
C HIS A 2 -8.43 -7.08 1.36
N ASP A 3 -8.22 -6.41 2.49
CA ASP A 3 -9.15 -5.39 2.99
C ASP A 3 -9.27 -4.19 2.06
N ALA A 4 -8.15 -3.69 1.52
CA ALA A 4 -8.18 -2.58 0.58
C ALA A 4 -8.93 -2.93 -0.71
N VAL A 5 -8.75 -4.15 -1.24
CA VAL A 5 -9.52 -4.60 -2.41
C VAL A 5 -11.01 -4.74 -2.07
N THR A 6 -11.36 -5.21 -0.87
CA THR A 6 -12.75 -5.30 -0.43
C THR A 6 -13.41 -3.93 -0.34
N VAL A 7 -12.72 -2.93 0.23
CA VAL A 7 -13.22 -1.55 0.32
C VAL A 7 -13.35 -0.90 -1.06
N GLU A 8 -12.36 -1.10 -1.94
CA GLU A 8 -12.42 -0.62 -3.33
C GLU A 8 -13.65 -1.15 -4.06
N LYS A 9 -13.91 -2.47 -3.95
CA LYS A 9 -15.09 -3.10 -4.56
C LYS A 9 -16.42 -2.60 -4.00
N ALA A 10 -16.41 -2.05 -2.78
CA ALA A 10 -17.57 -1.42 -2.18
C ALA A 10 -17.79 0.03 -2.66
N GLY A 11 -16.97 0.53 -3.60
CA GLY A 11 -17.09 1.87 -4.19
C GLY A 11 -16.42 2.97 -3.37
N THR A 12 -15.57 2.61 -2.41
CA THR A 12 -14.76 3.58 -1.65
C THR A 12 -13.29 3.41 -2.05
N ALA A 13 -12.66 4.49 -2.53
CA ALA A 13 -11.25 4.45 -2.90
C ALA A 13 -10.39 3.98 -1.72
N ALA A 14 -9.57 2.95 -1.95
CA ALA A 14 -8.76 2.33 -0.91
C ALA A 14 -7.37 1.96 -1.40
N THR A 15 -6.44 1.86 -0.46
CA THR A 15 -5.10 1.34 -0.73
C THR A 15 -4.51 0.69 0.52
N SER A 16 -3.41 -0.07 0.37
CA SER A 16 -2.67 -0.66 1.48
C SER A 16 -1.24 -0.13 1.49
N ILE A 17 -0.62 -0.11 2.67
CA ILE A 17 0.82 0.08 2.82
C ILE A 17 1.46 -1.31 2.94
N ILE A 18 2.43 -1.61 2.08
CA ILE A 18 3.10 -2.90 1.99
C ILE A 18 4.61 -2.67 2.16
N THR A 19 5.32 -3.58 2.83
CA THR A 19 6.79 -3.52 2.84
C THR A 19 7.34 -4.15 1.57
N ASP A 20 8.49 -3.66 1.08
CA ASP A 20 9.19 -4.17 -0.12
C ASP A 20 9.26 -5.70 -0.21
N GLY A 21 9.57 -6.40 0.88
CA GLY A 21 9.63 -7.86 0.96
C GLY A 21 8.30 -8.58 0.67
N PHE A 22 7.17 -7.87 0.68
CA PHE A 22 5.83 -8.42 0.46
C PHE A 22 5.18 -7.96 -0.85
N VAL A 23 5.90 -7.22 -1.71
CA VAL A 23 5.36 -6.73 -2.98
C VAL A 23 4.83 -7.86 -3.87
N GLN A 24 5.58 -8.97 -3.98
CA GLN A 24 5.13 -10.10 -4.81
C GLN A 24 3.89 -10.79 -4.25
N THR A 25 3.80 -10.92 -2.93
CA THR A 25 2.61 -11.46 -2.25
C THR A 25 1.40 -10.54 -2.46
N ALA A 26 1.58 -9.22 -2.31
CA ALA A 26 0.52 -8.25 -2.54
C ALA A 26 0.00 -8.28 -3.99
N LEU A 27 0.89 -8.40 -4.98
CA LEU A 27 0.52 -8.57 -6.39
C LEU A 27 -0.19 -9.90 -6.67
N ALA A 28 0.20 -10.98 -6.00
CA ALA A 28 -0.49 -12.26 -6.11
C ALA A 28 -1.91 -12.17 -5.52
N MET A 29 -2.04 -11.57 -4.35
CA MET A 29 -3.33 -11.35 -3.70
C MET A 29 -4.23 -10.45 -4.52
N SER A 30 -3.73 -9.37 -5.13
CA SER A 30 -4.56 -8.48 -5.97
C SER A 30 -5.16 -9.22 -7.18
N ARG A 31 -4.37 -10.10 -7.81
CA ARG A 31 -4.85 -11.00 -8.88
C ARG A 31 -5.94 -11.96 -8.39
N VAL A 32 -5.70 -12.68 -7.29
CA VAL A 32 -6.68 -13.62 -6.71
C VAL A 32 -7.96 -12.90 -6.30
N SER A 33 -7.85 -11.69 -5.76
CA SER A 33 -8.99 -10.86 -5.40
C SER A 33 -9.68 -10.20 -6.60
N GLY A 34 -9.25 -10.45 -7.84
CA GLY A 34 -9.94 -10.00 -9.05
C GLY A 34 -9.69 -8.54 -9.46
N ILE A 35 -8.71 -7.85 -8.86
CA ILE A 35 -8.23 -6.54 -9.32
C ILE A 35 -6.73 -6.64 -9.59
N PRO A 36 -6.32 -7.18 -10.76
CA PRO A 36 -4.91 -7.28 -11.11
C PRO A 36 -4.24 -5.91 -11.06
N LYS A 37 -3.05 -5.85 -10.47
CA LYS A 37 -2.28 -4.60 -10.31
C LYS A 37 -3.00 -3.53 -9.48
N PHE A 38 -3.87 -3.92 -8.54
CA PHE A 38 -4.42 -3.00 -7.54
C PHE A 38 -3.29 -2.18 -6.88
N PRO A 39 -3.36 -0.85 -6.84
CA PRO A 39 -2.28 0.00 -6.37
C PRO A 39 -2.12 -0.02 -4.84
N PHE A 40 -0.88 -0.03 -4.39
CA PHE A 40 -0.51 0.01 -2.97
C PHE A 40 0.77 0.80 -2.76
N ALA A 41 0.88 1.47 -1.62
CA ALA A 41 2.10 2.15 -1.20
C ALA A 41 3.14 1.10 -0.77
N VAL A 42 4.42 1.37 -1.07
CA VAL A 42 5.55 0.52 -0.72
C VAL A 42 6.53 1.29 0.15
N ILE A 43 6.89 0.72 1.30
CA ILE A 43 7.94 1.24 2.18
C ILE A 43 8.99 0.16 2.46
N ALA A 44 10.21 0.57 2.84
CA ALA A 44 11.27 -0.39 3.14
C ALA A 44 10.97 -1.25 4.39
N HIS A 45 11.33 -2.52 4.36
CA HIS A 45 11.44 -3.37 5.56
C HIS A 45 12.70 -3.00 6.39
N PRO A 46 12.78 -3.28 7.71
CA PRO A 46 11.73 -3.71 8.64
C PRO A 46 10.88 -2.55 9.15
N ILE A 47 9.78 -2.84 9.86
CA ILE A 47 9.01 -1.84 10.62
C ILE A 47 9.24 -2.02 12.12
N ALA A 48 9.13 -3.25 12.63
CA ALA A 48 9.10 -3.55 14.06
C ALA A 48 10.37 -3.15 14.84
N SER A 49 11.53 -3.08 14.18
CA SER A 49 12.82 -2.78 14.81
C SER A 49 13.39 -1.41 14.44
N ASN A 50 12.60 -0.55 13.81
CA ASN A 50 13.02 0.82 13.49
C ASN A 50 12.80 1.76 14.68
N ASP A 51 13.68 2.73 14.82
CA ASP A 51 13.50 3.84 15.75
C ASP A 51 12.40 4.79 15.26
N GLU A 52 11.95 5.66 16.16
CA GLU A 52 10.89 6.63 15.91
C GLU A 52 11.18 7.53 14.70
N GLY A 53 12.41 8.04 14.54
CA GLY A 53 12.75 8.94 13.43
C GLY A 53 12.66 8.23 12.08
N THR A 54 13.10 6.99 12.02
CA THR A 54 12.95 6.13 10.84
C THR A 54 11.47 5.84 10.55
N LEU A 55 10.67 5.53 11.58
CA LEU A 55 9.24 5.27 11.42
C LEU A 55 8.47 6.51 10.93
N GLN A 56 8.79 7.70 11.44
CA GLN A 56 8.21 8.97 10.97
C GLN A 56 8.52 9.22 9.49
N THR A 57 9.75 8.97 9.07
CA THR A 57 10.15 9.10 7.65
C THR A 57 9.34 8.16 6.75
N LYS A 58 9.21 6.88 7.16
CA LYS A 58 8.43 5.87 6.43
C LYS A 58 6.94 6.20 6.41
N ALA A 59 6.39 6.73 7.51
CA ALA A 59 4.99 7.13 7.59
C ALA A 59 4.70 8.29 6.62
N ALA A 60 5.57 9.30 6.58
CA ALA A 60 5.44 10.43 5.65
C ALA A 60 5.56 9.98 4.18
N GLU A 61 6.46 9.04 3.89
CA GLU A 61 6.57 8.43 2.56
C GLU A 61 5.29 7.66 2.18
N ALA A 62 4.81 6.79 3.06
CA ALA A 62 3.59 6.01 2.83
C ALA A 62 2.37 6.90 2.63
N ALA A 63 2.21 7.95 3.45
CA ALA A 63 1.10 8.89 3.35
C ALA A 63 1.06 9.58 1.97
N ARG A 64 2.22 10.05 1.49
CA ARG A 64 2.34 10.70 0.17
C ARG A 64 1.99 9.75 -0.98
N GLN A 65 2.45 8.51 -0.91
CA GLN A 65 2.11 7.49 -1.90
C GLN A 65 0.61 7.15 -1.87
N CYS A 66 0.04 6.98 -0.67
CA CYS A 66 -1.39 6.72 -0.51
C CYS A 66 -2.25 7.85 -1.08
N GLU A 67 -1.90 9.12 -0.81
CA GLU A 67 -2.58 10.28 -1.38
C GLU A 67 -2.57 10.24 -2.92
N ALA A 68 -1.40 10.03 -3.52
CA ALA A 68 -1.28 9.92 -4.97
C ALA A 68 -2.15 8.80 -5.56
N ILE A 69 -2.16 7.62 -4.91
CA ILE A 69 -2.98 6.49 -5.33
C ILE A 69 -4.47 6.80 -5.22
N LEU A 70 -4.91 7.34 -4.08
CA LEU A 70 -6.33 7.58 -3.79
C LEU A 70 -6.92 8.72 -4.63
N LEU A 71 -6.11 9.71 -5.01
CA LEU A 71 -6.52 10.83 -5.87
C LEU A 71 -6.30 10.53 -7.36
N GLY A 72 -5.62 9.44 -7.72
CA GLY A 72 -5.28 9.12 -9.11
C GLY A 72 -4.19 10.01 -9.71
N ASN A 73 -3.38 10.67 -8.89
CA ASN A 73 -2.31 11.57 -9.32
C ASN A 73 -1.00 10.79 -9.51
N PHE A 74 -0.89 10.09 -10.63
CA PHE A 74 0.37 9.46 -11.06
C PHE A 74 1.17 10.47 -11.89
N PHE A 75 2.19 11.10 -11.28
CA PHE A 75 3.15 11.98 -11.98
C PHE A 75 4.23 11.19 -12.71
#